data_AF-A0A2N2Y644-F1
#
_entry.id   AF-A0A2N2Y644-F1
#
_cell.length_a   1.000
_cell.length_b   1.000
_cell.length_c   1.000
_cell.angle_alpha   90.00
_cell.angle_beta   90.00
_cell.angle_gamma   90.00
#
_symmetry.space_group_name_H-M   'P 1'
#
loop_
_entity.id
_entity.type
_entity.pdbx_description
1 polymer ?
#
loop_
_entity_poly.entity_id
_entity_poly.type
_entity_poly.pdbx_seq_one_letter_code
_entity_poly.pdbx_strand_id
1 'polypeptide(L)' 'MKKLLCFCIGLVFTFFYAQDGSPDVSFGTNGVLIYDFGGADYVVMGMDESVSGRIMVLIIIIGANNELVDFTS' A
#
# COMPACT_ATOMS: atom_id res chain seq x y z
N MET A 1 19.76 -11.65 -38.63
CA MET A 1 18.36 -11.41 -38.22
C MET A 1 17.98 -12.03 -36.86
N LYS A 2 18.59 -13.13 -36.41
CA LYS A 2 18.29 -13.75 -35.09
C LYS A 2 18.56 -12.88 -33.85
N LYS A 3 19.60 -12.03 -33.86
CA LYS A 3 19.93 -11.14 -32.74
C LYS A 3 18.89 -10.03 -32.53
N LEU A 4 18.33 -9.52 -33.63
CA LEU A 4 17.22 -8.55 -33.60
C LEU A 4 15.94 -9.22 -33.08
N LEU A 5 15.68 -10.47 -33.47
CA LEU A 5 14.53 -11.24 -32.98
C LEU A 5 14.60 -11.49 -31.46
N CYS A 6 15.76 -11.89 -30.91
CA CYS A 6 15.91 -12.07 -29.46
C CYS A 6 15.75 -10.76 -28.68
N PHE A 7 16.23 -9.64 -29.25
CA PHE A 7 16.04 -8.32 -28.66
C PHE A 7 14.55 -7.93 -28.60
N CYS A 8 13.81 -8.12 -29.70
CA CYS A 8 12.37 -7.88 -29.73
C CYS A 8 11.60 -8.79 -28.76
N ILE A 9 11.96 -10.08 -28.66
CA ILE A 9 11.35 -11.01 -27.71
C ILE A 9 11.59 -10.56 -26.27
N GLY A 10 12.84 -10.18 -25.93
CA GLY A 10 13.17 -9.64 -24.61
C GLY A 10 12.37 -8.39 -24.27
N LEU A 11 12.21 -7.48 -25.24
CA LEU A 11 11.43 -6.24 -25.08
C LEU A 11 9.93 -6.51 -24.86
N VAL A 12 9.37 -7.47 -25.59
CA VAL A 12 7.96 -7.89 -25.44
C VAL A 12 7.72 -8.50 -24.05
N PHE A 13 8.63 -9.34 -23.55
CA PHE A 13 8.47 -9.94 -22.21
C PHE A 13 8.45 -8.89 -21.09
N THR A 14 9.25 -7.83 -21.15
CA THR A 14 9.26 -6.78 -20.11
C THR A 14 7.93 -6.02 -20.05
N PHE A 15 7.30 -5.77 -21.19
CA PHE A 15 6.01 -5.06 -21.26
C PHE A 15 4.82 -5.94 -20.87
N PHE A 16 4.89 -7.26 -21.09
CA PHE A 16 3.80 -8.18 -20.73
C PHE A 16 3.71 -8.50 -19.23
N TYR A 17 4.79 -8.31 -18.46
CA TYR A 17 4.80 -8.55 -17.02
C TYR A 17 4.64 -7.30 -16.17
N ALA A 18 4.50 -6.12 -16.77
CA ALA A 18 4.13 -4.92 -16.04
C ALA A 18 2.64 -5.00 -15.69
N GLN A 19 2.29 -4.88 -14.41
CA GLN A 19 0.91 -4.56 -14.03
C GLN A 19 0.54 -3.21 -14.66
N ASP A 20 -0.73 -3.05 -15.05
CA ASP A 20 -1.26 -1.83 -15.67
C ASP A 20 -1.28 -0.62 -14.72
N GLY A 21 -0.87 -0.81 -13.46
CA GLY A 21 -0.88 0.20 -12.41
C GLY A 21 -2.27 0.55 -11.90
N SER A 22 -3.30 -0.19 -12.33
CA SER A 22 -4.66 0.00 -11.83
C SER A 22 -4.76 -0.42 -10.36
N PRO A 23 -5.55 0.30 -9.54
CA PRO A 23 -5.79 -0.11 -8.16
C PRO A 23 -6.46 -1.50 -8.10
N ASP A 24 -6.08 -2.30 -7.10
CA ASP A 24 -6.78 -3.55 -6.80
C ASP A 24 -8.18 -3.25 -6.26
N VAL A 25 -9.19 -3.37 -7.12
CA VAL A 25 -10.59 -3.07 -6.76
C VAL A 25 -11.19 -4.00 -5.71
N SER A 26 -10.54 -5.14 -5.40
CA SER A 26 -10.95 -6.01 -4.29
C SER A 26 -10.56 -5.45 -2.92
N PHE A 27 -9.68 -4.46 -2.88
CA PHE A 27 -9.26 -3.77 -1.67
C PHE A 27 -10.18 -2.56 -1.36
N GLY A 28 -10.87 -2.62 -0.22
CA GLY A 28 -11.72 -1.52 0.24
C GLY A 28 -12.85 -1.16 -0.74
N THR A 29 -13.04 0.14 -0.98
CA THR A 29 -14.00 0.66 -1.98
C THR A 29 -13.23 1.22 -3.16
N ASN A 30 -13.36 0.59 -4.33
CA ASN A 30 -12.65 0.97 -5.57
C ASN A 30 -11.11 1.05 -5.40
N GLY A 31 -10.51 0.14 -4.64
CA GLY A 31 -9.07 0.12 -4.38
C GLY A 31 -8.59 1.07 -3.28
N VAL A 32 -9.52 1.66 -2.52
CA VAL A 32 -9.21 2.62 -1.45
C VAL A 32 -9.87 2.20 -0.14
N LEU A 33 -9.08 2.18 0.93
CA LEU A 33 -9.57 2.04 2.30
C LEU A 33 -9.29 3.35 3.05
N ILE A 34 -10.33 3.95 3.62
CA ILE A 34 -10.21 5.05 4.58
C ILE A 34 -10.39 4.46 5.96
N TYR A 35 -9.37 4.59 6.81
CA TYR A 35 -9.39 4.09 8.17
C TYR A 35 -9.19 5.25 9.15
N ASP A 36 -10.10 5.38 10.11
CA ASP A 36 -9.99 6.29 11.22
C ASP A 36 -9.40 5.52 12.41
N PHE A 37 -8.23 5.93 12.89
CA PHE A 37 -7.58 5.28 14.03
C PHE A 37 -8.23 5.64 15.38
N GLY A 38 -9.22 6.55 15.36
CA GLY A 38 -9.92 7.02 16.55
C GLY A 38 -9.02 7.86 17.47
N GLY A 39 -9.65 8.51 18.45
CA GLY A 39 -8.95 9.30 19.46
C GLY A 39 -8.57 10.70 18.99
N ALA A 40 -7.41 11.17 19.45
CA ALA A 40 -6.91 12.52 19.20
C ALA A 40 -6.18 12.63 17.85
N ASP A 41 -5.75 13.85 17.49
CA ASP A 41 -4.93 14.09 16.30
C ASP A 41 -3.74 13.14 16.24
N TYR A 42 -3.56 12.48 15.09
CA TYR A 42 -2.49 11.53 14.83
C TYR A 42 -1.75 11.84 13.52
N VAL A 43 -0.50 11.40 13.44
CA VAL A 43 0.34 11.49 12.24
C VAL A 43 0.80 10.10 11.85
N VAL A 44 0.70 9.81 10.55
CA VAL A 44 1.27 8.60 9.96
C VAL A 44 2.77 8.81 9.78
N MET A 45 3.55 7.98 10.45
CA MET A 45 5.02 8.01 10.42
C MET A 45 5.61 7.08 9.37
N GLY A 46 4.88 6.04 9.01
CA GLY A 46 5.29 5.08 7.99
C GLY A 46 4.20 4.10 7.65
N MET A 47 4.28 3.57 6.43
CA MET A 47 3.50 2.42 6.01
C MET A 47 4.42 1.42 5.33
N ASP A 48 4.12 0.13 5.50
CA ASP A 48 4.82 -0.94 4.79
C ASP A 48 3.88 -2.14 4.58
N GLU A 49 4.19 -2.96 3.59
CA GLU A 49 3.47 -4.20 3.33
C GLU A 49 4.24 -5.38 3.93
N SER A 50 3.55 -6.17 4.76
CA SER A 50 4.08 -7.44 5.25
C SER A 50 4.11 -8.48 4.11
N VAL A 51 5.05 -9.44 4.20
CA VAL A 51 5.09 -10.64 3.33
C VAL A 51 3.79 -11.47 3.28
N SER A 52 2.87 -11.21 4.21
CA SER A 52 1.53 -11.82 4.27
C SER A 52 0.44 -11.04 3.53
N GLY A 53 0.78 -9.94 2.85
CA GLY A 53 -0.19 -9.07 2.16
C GLY A 53 -0.97 -8.14 3.11
N ARG A 54 -0.47 -7.94 4.33
CA ARG A 54 -1.07 -7.00 5.31
C ARG A 54 -0.36 -5.66 5.27
N ILE A 55 -1.12 -4.57 5.31
CA ILE A 55 -0.58 -3.22 5.42
C ILE A 55 -0.34 -2.90 6.90
N MET A 56 0.89 -2.53 7.23
CA MET A 56 1.30 -2.05 8.54
C MET A 56 1.38 -0.53 8.50
N VAL A 57 0.76 0.13 9.47
CA VAL A 57 0.78 1.59 9.58
C VAL A 57 1.32 1.97 10.95
N LEU A 58 2.40 2.74 10.99
CA LEU A 58 2.95 3.31 12.20
C LEU A 58 2.38 4.71 12.39
N ILE A 59 1.72 4.97 13.51
CA ILE A 59 1.16 6.27 13.87
C ILE A 59 1.78 6.83 15.16
N ILE A 60 1.79 8.15 15.28
CA ILE A 60 2.04 8.88 16.53
C ILE A 60 0.82 9.73 16.83
N ILE A 61 0.33 9.66 18.06
CA ILE A 61 -0.76 10.51 18.56
C ILE A 61 -0.14 11.79 19.11
N ILE A 62 -0.63 12.94 18.64
CA ILE A 62 -0.09 14.27 18.96
C ILE A 62 -1.04 15.07 19.87
N GLY A 63 -2.32 14.71 19.93
CA GLY A 63 -3.35 15.47 20.64
C GLY A 63 -3.93 14.83 21.91
N ALA A 64 -3.26 13.90 22.58
CA ALA A 64 -3.81 13.32 23.80
C ALA A 64 -3.86 14.38 24.91
N ASN A 65 -5.05 14.87 25.23
CA ASN A 65 -5.31 15.70 26.42
C ASN A 65 -5.13 14.86 27.69
N ASN A 66 -3.97 14.26 27.95
CA ASN A 66 -3.65 13.36 29.08
C ASN A 66 -4.66 12.23 29.42
N GLU A 67 -5.74 12.07 28.65
CA GLU A 67 -6.69 10.98 28.80
C GLU A 67 -6.14 9.78 28.02
N LEU A 68 -5.89 8.69 28.75
CA LEU A 68 -5.42 7.44 28.17
C LEU A 68 -6.49 6.93 27.21
N VAL A 69 -6.24 7.05 25.90
CA VAL A 69 -7.06 6.42 24.87
C VAL A 69 -6.62 4.96 24.79
N ASP A 70 -7.53 4.04 25.14
CA ASP A 70 -7.32 2.61 24.96
C ASP A 70 -7.50 2.25 23.48
N PHE A 71 -6.47 1.66 22.87
CA PHE A 71 -6.45 1.27 21.46
C PHE A 71 -6.74 -0.23 21.25
N THR A 72 -7.22 -0.94 22.27
CA THR A 72 -7.63 -2.34 22.14
C THR A 72 -9.08 -2.46 21.66
N SER A 73 -9.28 -2.49 20.34
CA SER A 73 -10.49 -3.06 19.72
C SER A 73 -10.14 -3.83 18.47
#